data_AF-A0A0J6NJV4-F1
#
_entry.id   AF-A0A0J6NJV4-F1
#
_cell.length_a   1.000
_cell.length_b   1.000
_cell.length_c   1.000
_cell.angle_alpha   90.00
_cell.angle_beta   90.00
_cell.angle_gamma   90.00
#
_symmetry.space_group_name_H-M   'P 1'
#
loop_
_entity.id
_entity.type
_entity.pdbx_description
1 polymer ?
#
loop_
_entity_poly.entity_id
_entity_poly.type
_entity_poly.pdbx_seq_one_letter_code
_entity_poly.pdbx_strand_id
1 'polypeptide(L)'
;MEERDLVGSAIPMAQLKLELRANGVLVISVYEIDDEEPFFVYESDNDFDPEAILSAAERRLDPVRLDVFKHVFFQARDDVEDGRDEGDG
;
A
#
# COMPACT_ATOMS: atom_id res chain seq x y z
N MET A 1 -27.60 -12.68 -20.70
CA MET A 1 -27.30 -11.51 -19.85
C MET A 1 -27.96 -11.79 -18.53
N GLU A 2 -27.18 -12.27 -17.57
CA GLU A 2 -27.61 -12.45 -16.19
C GLU A 2 -26.64 -11.62 -15.37
N GLU A 3 -27.20 -10.56 -14.79
CA GLU A 3 -26.52 -9.73 -13.81
C GLU A 3 -26.52 -10.47 -12.46
N ARG A 4 -25.48 -10.17 -11.67
CA ARG A 4 -25.39 -10.32 -10.20
C ARG A 4 -24.88 -11.66 -9.66
N ASP A 5 -23.56 -11.68 -9.46
CA ASP A 5 -22.97 -12.21 -8.23
C ASP A 5 -21.84 -11.26 -7.77
N LEU A 6 -22.23 -10.06 -7.32
CA LEU A 6 -21.43 -9.27 -6.39
C LEU A 6 -21.75 -9.81 -4.98
N VAL A 7 -21.27 -11.02 -4.67
CA VAL A 7 -21.27 -11.54 -3.30
C VAL A 7 -20.05 -10.95 -2.60
N GLY A 8 -20.31 -10.13 -1.59
CA GLY A 8 -19.29 -9.48 -0.78
C GLY A 8 -18.49 -10.45 0.10
N SER A 9 -17.49 -9.87 0.76
CA SER A 9 -16.68 -10.44 1.84
C SER A 9 -15.41 -11.19 1.42
N ALA A 10 -14.47 -10.47 0.81
CA ALA A 10 -13.07 -10.45 1.23
C ALA A 10 -12.30 -9.60 0.20
N ILE A 11 -12.42 -8.26 0.27
CA ILE A 11 -11.20 -7.51 0.02
C ILE A 11 -10.43 -7.75 1.32
N PRO A 12 -9.37 -8.58 1.35
CA PRO A 12 -8.54 -8.67 2.54
C PRO A 12 -8.13 -7.23 2.83
N MET A 13 -8.64 -6.69 3.94
CA MET A 13 -8.26 -5.36 4.39
C MET A 13 -6.74 -5.45 4.50
N ALA A 14 -6.02 -4.78 3.60
CA ALA A 14 -4.58 -4.84 3.59
C ALA A 14 -4.05 -3.78 4.54
N GLN A 15 -2.85 -4.00 5.06
CA GLN A 15 -2.15 -3.02 5.87
C GLN A 15 -0.83 -2.66 5.21
N LEU A 16 -0.50 -1.37 5.23
CA LEU A 16 0.77 -0.84 4.77
C LEU A 16 1.64 -0.54 5.99
N LYS A 17 2.88 -1.06 5.98
CA LYS A 17 3.89 -0.82 7.02
C LYS A 17 5.11 -0.14 6.41
N LEU A 18 5.52 0.96 7.03
CA LEU A 18 6.74 1.70 6.72
C LEU A 18 7.75 1.47 7.85
N GLU A 19 8.96 1.00 7.53
CA GLU A 19 10.05 0.78 8.48
C GLU A 19 11.32 1.48 7.99
N LEU A 20 11.81 2.47 8.74
CA LEU A 20 13.10 3.10 8.48
C LEU A 20 14.19 2.37 9.28
N ARG A 21 15.07 1.67 8.57
CA ARG A 21 16.18 0.94 9.18
C ARG A 21 17.33 1.89 9.55
N ALA A 22 18.17 1.45 10.50
CA ALA A 22 19.30 2.25 11.01
C ALA A 22 20.37 2.59 9.96
N ASN A 23 20.38 1.89 8.81
CA ASN A 23 21.25 2.18 7.67
C ASN A 23 20.64 3.19 6.67
N GLY A 24 19.48 3.77 6.99
CA GLY A 24 18.77 4.72 6.12
C GLY A 24 17.90 4.05 5.05
N VAL A 25 17.76 2.73 5.06
CA VAL A 25 16.86 2.04 4.12
C VAL A 25 15.42 2.14 4.61
N LEU A 26 14.55 2.67 3.77
CA LEU A 26 13.10 2.66 3.96
C LEU A 26 12.52 1.37 3.38
N VAL A 27 11.87 0.58 4.22
CA VAL A 27 11.18 -0.65 3.83
C VAL A 27 9.68 -0.42 3.86
N ILE A 28 9.04 -0.73 2.76
CA ILE A 28 7.60 -0.58 2.54
C ILE A 28 7.05 -1.96 2.31
N SER A 29 6.21 -2.44 3.24
CA SER A 29 5.63 -3.78 3.20
C SER A 29 4.12 -3.69 3.22
N VAL A 30 3.46 -4.48 2.37
CA VAL A 30 2.01 -4.57 2.33
C VAL A 30 1.58 -6.01 2.60
N TYR A 31 0.67 -6.15 3.56
CA TYR A 31 0.19 -7.44 4.08
C TYR A 31 -1.32 -7.52 3.91
N GLU A 32 -1.83 -8.74 3.79
CA GLU A 32 -3.23 -9.02 4.11
C GLU A 32 -3.38 -8.97 5.64
N ILE A 33 -4.44 -8.40 6.22
CA ILE A 33 -4.54 -8.21 7.69
C ILE A 33 -4.43 -9.52 8.48
N ASP A 34 -4.90 -10.63 7.91
CA ASP A 34 -4.84 -11.96 8.51
C ASP A 34 -3.57 -12.74 8.16
N ASP A 35 -2.63 -12.14 7.42
CA ASP A 35 -1.39 -12.79 6.98
C ASP A 35 -0.15 -12.10 7.58
N GLU A 36 0.78 -12.92 8.06
CA GLU A 36 2.05 -12.44 8.62
C GLU A 36 3.10 -12.19 7.53
N GLU A 37 2.89 -12.76 6.33
CA GLU A 37 3.79 -12.62 5.19
C GLU A 37 3.35 -11.46 4.28
N PRO A 38 4.25 -10.52 3.95
CA PRO A 38 3.91 -9.44 3.04
C PRO A 38 3.80 -9.98 1.62
N PHE A 39 2.69 -9.68 0.93
CA PHE A 39 2.56 -9.99 -0.49
C PHE A 39 3.34 -9.00 -1.37
N PHE A 40 3.73 -7.84 -0.82
CA PHE A 40 4.56 -6.86 -1.50
C PHE A 40 5.59 -6.25 -0.54
N VAL A 41 6.85 -6.19 -0.97
CA VAL A 41 7.93 -5.51 -0.27
C VAL A 41 8.72 -4.66 -1.26
N TYR A 42 9.00 -3.43 -0.87
CA TYR A 42 9.87 -2.50 -1.58
C TYR A 42 10.87 -1.87 -0.61
N GLU A 43 12.13 -1.85 -1.01
CA GLU A 43 13.22 -1.23 -0.24
C GLU A 43 13.76 -0.05 -1.05
N SER A 44 13.89 1.10 -0.39
CA SER A 44 14.44 2.33 -0.97
C SER A 44 15.58 2.86 -0.12
N ASP A 45 16.64 3.34 -0.75
CA ASP A 45 17.74 4.00 -0.06
C ASP A 45 17.36 5.46 0.24
N ASN A 46 16.99 5.72 1.49
CA ASN A 46 16.71 7.03 2.09
C ASN A 46 15.57 7.88 1.50
N ASP A 47 14.88 7.48 0.43
CA ASP A 47 13.81 8.30 -0.19
C ASP A 47 12.48 7.54 -0.40
N PHE A 48 11.36 8.25 -0.21
CA PHE A 48 10.02 7.74 -0.48
C PHE A 48 9.57 8.23 -1.86
N ASP A 49 9.79 7.40 -2.88
CA ASP A 49 9.40 7.68 -4.26
C ASP A 49 8.09 6.98 -4.64
N PRO A 50 6.92 7.64 -4.52
CA PRO A 50 5.62 6.99 -4.74
C PRO A 50 5.45 6.43 -6.16
N GLU A 51 6.01 7.10 -7.17
CA GLU A 51 5.97 6.64 -8.55
C GLU A 51 6.82 5.37 -8.75
N ALA A 52 7.99 5.30 -8.11
CA ALA A 52 8.86 4.13 -8.20
C ALA A 52 8.23 2.91 -7.52
N ILE A 53 7.60 3.11 -6.37
CA ILE A 53 6.88 2.06 -5.63
C ILE A 53 5.69 1.57 -6.44
N LEU A 54 4.89 2.48 -6.99
CA LEU A 54 3.74 2.14 -7.85
C LEU A 54 4.19 1.34 -9.08
N SER A 55 5.25 1.80 -9.76
CA SER A 55 5.80 1.10 -10.92
C SER A 55 6.33 -0.30 -10.56
N ALA A 56 6.91 -0.46 -9.37
CA ALA A 56 7.34 -1.77 -8.88
C ALA A 56 6.16 -2.70 -8.58
N ALA A 57 5.08 -2.17 -7.99
CA ALA A 57 3.86 -2.91 -7.72
C ALA A 57 3.18 -3.37 -9.02
N GLU A 58 3.04 -2.50 -10.01
CA GLU A 58 2.42 -2.80 -11.31
C GLU A 58 3.15 -3.89 -12.09
N ARG A 59 4.47 -4.04 -11.88
CA ARG A 59 5.29 -5.06 -12.53
C ARG A 59 5.26 -6.42 -11.81
N ARG A 60 4.96 -6.44 -10.51
CA ARG A 60 5.13 -7.62 -9.65
C ARG A 60 3.80 -8.24 -9.21
N LEU A 61 2.75 -7.44 -9.09
CA LEU A 61 1.46 -7.87 -8.56
C LEU A 61 0.51 -8.26 -9.68
N ASP A 62 -0.35 -9.24 -9.41
CA ASP A 62 -1.50 -9.52 -10.26
C ASP A 62 -2.56 -8.39 -10.14
N PRO A 63 -3.53 -8.30 -11.06
CA PRO A 63 -4.50 -7.21 -11.09
C PRO A 63 -5.30 -7.03 -9.79
N VAL A 64 -5.62 -8.11 -9.07
CA VAL A 64 -6.39 -8.03 -7.82
C VAL A 64 -5.51 -7.48 -6.70
N ARG A 65 -4.30 -8.03 -6.53
CA ARG A 65 -3.35 -7.53 -5.52
C ARG A 65 -2.89 -6.10 -5.80
N LEU A 66 -2.79 -5.73 -7.07
CA LEU A 66 -2.47 -4.36 -7.47
C LEU A 66 -3.58 -3.38 -7.07
N ASP A 67 -4.84 -3.76 -7.22
CA ASP A 67 -5.98 -2.92 -6.82
C ASP A 67 -6.00 -2.70 -5.30
N VAL A 68 -5.81 -3.78 -4.53
CA VAL A 68 -5.66 -3.73 -3.07
C VAL A 68 -4.47 -2.87 -2.65
N PHE A 69 -3.31 -3.06 -3.29
CA PHE A 69 -2.13 -2.23 -3.06
C PHE A 69 -2.44 -0.74 -3.30
N LYS A 70 -3.04 -0.40 -4.43
CA LYS A 70 -3.38 0.99 -4.78
C LYS A 70 -4.33 1.59 -3.74
N HIS A 71 -5.33 0.84 -3.29
CA HIS A 71 -6.28 1.29 -2.28
C HIS A 71 -5.57 1.72 -0.97
N VAL A 72 -4.73 0.85 -0.40
CA VAL A 72 -4.05 1.16 0.87
C VAL A 72 -2.91 2.16 0.71
N PHE A 73 -2.22 2.14 -0.43
CA PHE A 73 -1.11 3.04 -0.70
C PHE A 73 -1.57 4.49 -0.88
N PHE A 74 -2.65 4.72 -1.63
CA PHE A 74 -3.18 6.07 -1.82
C PHE A 74 -3.84 6.60 -0.55
N GLN A 75 -4.52 5.77 0.23
CA GLN A 75 -5.06 6.19 1.53
C GLN A 75 -3.95 6.62 2.49
N ALA A 76 -2.90 5.81 2.64
CA ALA A 76 -1.76 6.15 3.50
C ALA A 76 -1.03 7.43 3.04
N ARG A 77 -1.00 7.68 1.72
CA ARG A 77 -0.45 8.91 1.17
C ARG A 77 -1.33 10.13 1.51
N ASP A 78 -2.64 10.00 1.36
CA ASP A 78 -3.61 11.06 1.65
C ASP A 78 -3.57 11.44 3.13
N ASP A 79 -3.56 10.47 4.06
CA ASP A 79 -3.38 10.70 5.51
C ASP A 79 -2.10 11.51 5.83
N VAL A 80 -0.99 11.26 5.12
CA VAL A 80 0.27 11.99 5.30
C VAL A 80 0.21 13.42 4.71
N GLU A 81 -0.57 13.63 3.65
CA GLU A 81 -0.77 14.93 3.02
C GLU A 81 -1.78 15.79 3.80
N ASP A 82 -2.88 15.22 4.29
CA ASP A 82 -3.96 15.87 5.04
C ASP A 82 -3.56 16.21 6.48
N GLY A 83 -2.78 15.34 7.15
CA GLY A 83 -2.22 15.62 8.48
C GLY A 83 -1.26 16.81 8.55
N ARG A 84 -0.97 17.48 7.42
CA ARG A 84 -0.24 18.76 7.37
C ARG A 84 -1.15 20.00 7.47
N ASP A 85 -2.48 19.86 7.38
CA ASP A 85 -3.41 21.00 7.36
C ASP A 85 -4.00 21.35 8.75
N GLU A 86 -4.05 20.41 9.71
CA GLU A 86 -4.60 20.66 11.06
C GLU A 86 -3.60 21.31 12.06
N GLY A 87 -2.60 22.01 11.54
CA GLY A 87 -1.47 22.54 12.31
C GLY A 87 -1.28 24.06 12.30
N ASP A 88 -2.25 24.88 11.89
CA ASP A 88 -2.27 26.34 12.15
C ASP A 88 -3.64 26.93 11.73
N GLY A 89 -4.54 27.19 12.70
CA GLY A 89 -5.86 27.81 12.47
C GLY A 89 -6.63 28.15 13.73
#